data_AF-A0A9E0CL19-F1
#
_entry.id   AF-A0A9E0CL19-F1
#
_cell.length_a   1.000
_cell.length_b   1.000
_cell.length_c   1.000
_cell.angle_alpha   90.00
_cell.angle_beta   90.00
_cell.angle_gamma   90.00
#
_symmetry.space_group_name_H-M   'P 1'
#
loop_
_entity.id
_entity.type
_entity.pdbx_description
1 polymer ?
#
loop_
_entity_poly.entity_id
_entity_poly.type
_entity_poly.pdbx_seq_one_letter_code
_entity_poly.pdbx_strand_id
1 'polypeptide(L)'
;MLAFTFPGQGSQRPGMGRPWADHDSWELVAEASEVAERDVARLLLDADADELRDTRNAQLTTFVSSLMVLDAVERLGIEPSCCAGHSLGEYTALTATGALGFDEGVRLVCERSDAMFHAGNDNIGTMAAVLGLDDDQVEVACRRADSDVWVANFNAPGQVVIAGSPEGVAAAAAVAKEMGAKKVMPLQVSGAFHTPYMAPARDRLRKAIAAADPRDTEVPVISNVDSLAHAAGSEWSSLLSAQLSSPVRWKHCLLAMAEMGVHDFVELGPGGVLTGMAKRTVEGARTISVSTPDELDRLLEWLDAGAPHAARQHEGEHLFAVERLVVSPAAGVFAPLGDVNDGAHIAVGTVLGHVGDTEVRSPFAGVLQSYIAMAGERVTLRQPIAWLRTV
;
A
#
# COMPACT_ATOMS: atom_id res chain seq x y z
N MET A 1 -6.81 -14.29 -9.53
CA MET A 1 -6.06 -13.03 -9.63
C MET A 1 -5.31 -12.78 -8.33
N LEU A 2 -4.21 -12.02 -8.39
CA LEU A 2 -3.34 -11.70 -7.26
C LEU A 2 -3.57 -10.25 -6.83
N ALA A 3 -3.68 -9.99 -5.53
CA ALA A 3 -3.70 -8.63 -5.00
C ALA A 3 -2.51 -8.38 -4.06
N PHE A 4 -1.90 -7.21 -4.19
CA PHE A 4 -0.99 -6.70 -3.18
C PHE A 4 -1.76 -5.90 -2.14
N THR A 5 -1.49 -6.20 -0.89
CA THR A 5 -2.09 -5.51 0.26
C THR A 5 -1.02 -4.87 1.12
N PHE A 6 -1.25 -3.63 1.55
CA PHE A 6 -0.25 -2.86 2.29
C PHE A 6 -0.74 -2.53 3.70
N PRO A 7 0.02 -2.87 4.76
CA PRO A 7 -0.37 -2.64 6.13
C PRO A 7 -0.39 -1.14 6.48
N GLY A 8 -1.19 -0.81 7.49
CA GLY A 8 -1.25 0.53 8.08
C GLY A 8 -0.47 0.64 9.39
N GLN A 9 -0.68 1.77 10.08
CA GLN A 9 -0.15 1.98 11.43
C GLN A 9 -0.59 0.85 12.38
N GLY A 10 0.36 0.38 13.20
CA GLY A 10 0.18 -0.71 14.18
C GLY A 10 0.91 -2.00 13.78
N SER A 11 1.41 -2.07 12.55
CA SER A 11 2.19 -3.22 12.05
C SER A 11 3.69 -3.10 12.29
N GLN A 12 4.20 -1.88 12.49
CA GLN A 12 5.62 -1.60 12.74
C GLN A 12 6.13 -2.26 14.03
N ARG A 13 7.40 -2.65 14.03
CA ARG A 13 8.08 -3.26 15.19
C ARG A 13 9.52 -2.78 15.30
N PRO A 14 10.08 -2.70 16.52
CA PRO A 14 11.49 -2.39 16.72
C PRO A 14 12.39 -3.32 15.90
N GLY A 15 13.37 -2.74 15.20
CA GLY A 15 14.35 -3.49 14.40
C GLY A 15 13.79 -4.15 13.14
N MET A 16 12.60 -3.79 12.67
CA MET A 16 12.00 -4.39 11.47
C MET A 16 12.83 -4.19 10.19
N GLY A 17 13.72 -3.18 10.15
CA GLY A 17 14.64 -2.97 9.04
C GLY A 17 15.92 -3.80 9.11
N ARG A 18 16.28 -4.40 10.25
CA ARG A 18 17.57 -5.09 10.42
C ARG A 18 17.83 -6.19 9.38
N PRO A 19 16.84 -7.06 9.04
CA PRO A 19 17.06 -8.09 8.02
C PRO A 19 17.35 -7.52 6.63
N TRP A 20 16.93 -6.28 6.37
CA TRP A 20 17.04 -5.62 5.07
C TRP A 20 18.30 -4.78 4.91
N ALA A 21 19.07 -4.54 5.97
CA ALA A 21 20.18 -3.57 5.96
C ALA A 21 21.26 -3.85 4.90
N ASP A 22 21.46 -5.12 4.54
CA ASP A 22 22.42 -5.57 3.53
C ASP A 22 21.75 -5.92 2.18
N HIS A 23 20.45 -5.70 2.04
CA HIS A 23 19.68 -5.98 0.82
C HIS A 23 19.64 -4.74 -0.10
N ASP A 24 19.68 -4.94 -1.42
CA ASP A 24 19.73 -3.85 -2.41
C ASP A 24 18.59 -2.83 -2.22
N SER A 25 17.37 -3.31 -1.93
CA SER A 25 16.19 -2.46 -1.67
C SER A 25 16.33 -1.50 -0.47
N TRP A 26 17.36 -1.64 0.37
CA TRP A 26 17.67 -0.69 1.44
C TRP A 26 18.00 0.71 0.92
N GLU A 27 18.37 0.86 -0.36
CA GLU A 27 18.61 2.16 -0.99
C GLU A 27 17.44 3.15 -0.82
N LEU A 28 16.20 2.63 -0.85
CA LEU A 28 14.98 3.43 -0.63
C LEU A 28 14.91 4.04 0.77
N VAL A 29 15.57 3.45 1.77
CA VAL A 29 15.61 4.00 3.14
C VAL A 29 16.46 5.27 3.20
N ALA A 30 17.57 5.31 2.44
CA ALA A 30 18.43 6.48 2.35
C ALA A 30 17.70 7.62 1.64
N GLU A 31 17.11 7.34 0.48
CA GLU A 31 16.32 8.30 -0.29
C GLU A 31 15.14 8.86 0.52
N ALA A 32 14.37 7.97 1.19
CA ALA A 32 13.30 8.40 2.07
C ALA A 32 13.78 9.28 3.22
N SER A 33 15.01 9.06 3.72
CA SER A 33 15.57 9.87 4.80
C SER A 33 15.86 11.30 4.35
N GLU A 34 16.39 11.46 3.13
CA GLU A 34 16.63 12.78 2.53
C GLU A 34 15.31 13.51 2.28
N VAL A 35 14.33 12.83 1.67
CA VAL A 35 13.03 13.42 1.34
C VAL A 35 12.22 13.78 2.58
N ALA A 36 12.25 12.93 3.62
CA ALA A 36 11.55 13.16 4.87
C ALA A 36 12.27 14.12 5.83
N GLU A 37 13.52 14.51 5.51
CA GLU A 37 14.43 15.25 6.39
C GLU A 37 14.56 14.60 7.79
N ARG A 38 14.55 13.26 7.83
CA ARG A 38 14.52 12.45 9.05
C ARG A 38 15.34 11.18 8.85
N ASP A 39 16.05 10.76 9.89
CA ASP A 39 16.85 9.53 9.84
C ASP A 39 15.95 8.27 9.91
N VAL A 40 15.46 7.83 8.74
CA VAL A 40 14.58 6.66 8.63
C VAL A 40 15.36 5.38 8.92
N ALA A 41 16.63 5.31 8.55
CA ALA A 41 17.48 4.16 8.86
C ALA A 41 17.55 3.90 10.37
N ARG A 42 17.83 4.93 11.17
CA ARG A 42 17.85 4.81 12.63
C ARG A 42 16.48 4.42 13.18
N LEU A 43 15.38 4.94 12.61
CA LEU A 43 14.03 4.52 13.03
C LEU A 43 13.75 3.04 12.74
N LEU A 44 14.20 2.52 11.61
CA LEU A 44 13.98 1.12 11.21
C LEU A 44 14.89 0.14 11.96
N LEU A 45 16.07 0.57 12.39
CA LEU A 45 17.07 -0.26 13.06
C LEU A 45 16.92 -0.20 14.58
N ASP A 46 16.85 1.00 15.16
CA ASP A 46 17.15 1.24 16.57
C ASP A 46 16.03 1.86 17.38
N ALA A 47 14.95 2.36 16.75
CA ALA A 47 13.80 2.88 17.50
C ALA A 47 13.13 1.78 18.32
N ASP A 48 12.76 2.12 19.55
CA ASP A 48 12.00 1.25 20.42
C ASP A 48 10.49 1.30 20.12
N ALA A 49 9.72 0.50 20.86
CA ALA A 49 8.29 0.39 20.64
C ALA A 49 7.53 1.69 21.00
N ASP A 50 8.01 2.46 21.98
CA ASP A 50 7.36 3.70 22.40
C ASP A 50 7.59 4.82 21.40
N GLU A 51 8.80 4.89 20.83
CA GLU A 51 9.12 5.83 19.77
C GLU A 51 8.35 5.50 18.48
N LEU A 52 8.26 4.22 18.12
CA LEU A 52 7.46 3.76 16.98
C LEU A 52 5.94 3.86 17.22
N ARG A 53 5.50 4.19 18.45
CA ARG A 53 4.08 4.48 18.75
C ARG A 53 3.68 5.88 18.30
N ASP A 54 4.63 6.81 18.17
CA ASP A 54 4.35 8.13 17.59
C ASP A 54 3.84 7.95 16.16
N THR A 55 2.66 8.49 15.83
CA THR A 55 2.03 8.31 14.51
C THR A 55 2.92 8.78 13.37
N ARG A 56 3.78 9.78 13.61
CA ARG A 56 4.73 10.32 12.62
C ARG A 56 5.86 9.34 12.32
N ASN A 57 6.29 8.57 13.30
CA ASN A 57 7.27 7.49 13.12
C ASN A 57 6.59 6.26 12.53
N ALA A 58 5.43 5.88 13.06
CA ALA A 58 4.70 4.69 12.63
C ALA A 58 4.33 4.72 11.15
N GLN A 59 3.76 5.83 10.68
CA GLN A 59 3.33 5.96 9.28
C GLN A 59 4.53 5.97 8.32
N LEU A 60 5.55 6.80 8.61
CA LEU A 60 6.75 6.90 7.78
C LEU A 60 7.48 5.55 7.67
N THR A 61 7.73 4.91 8.81
CA THR A 61 8.47 3.63 8.82
C THR A 61 7.67 2.49 8.17
N THR A 62 6.36 2.43 8.37
CA THR A 62 5.52 1.41 7.73
C THR A 62 5.44 1.63 6.22
N PHE A 63 5.29 2.87 5.77
CA PHE A 63 5.28 3.24 4.35
C PHE A 63 6.60 2.84 3.68
N VAL A 64 7.74 3.31 4.21
CA VAL A 64 9.07 3.03 3.64
C VAL A 64 9.39 1.53 3.67
N SER A 65 9.11 0.83 4.78
CA SER A 65 9.33 -0.62 4.82
C SER A 65 8.48 -1.37 3.80
N SER A 66 7.22 -0.97 3.60
CA SER A 66 6.35 -1.63 2.63
C SER A 66 6.82 -1.43 1.19
N LEU A 67 7.35 -0.24 0.86
CA LEU A 67 7.94 0.04 -0.46
C LEU A 67 9.28 -0.67 -0.67
N MET A 68 10.09 -0.82 0.40
CA MET A 68 11.29 -1.65 0.36
C MET A 68 10.97 -3.13 0.09
N VAL A 69 9.93 -3.68 0.74
CA VAL A 69 9.47 -5.04 0.43
C VAL A 69 8.95 -5.11 -1.01
N LEU A 70 8.17 -4.12 -1.45
CA LEU A 70 7.65 -4.07 -2.81
C LEU A 70 8.77 -4.11 -3.85
N ASP A 71 9.81 -3.27 -3.71
CA ASP A 71 10.94 -3.25 -4.64
C ASP A 71 11.60 -4.64 -4.72
N ALA A 72 11.80 -5.32 -3.58
CA ALA A 72 12.34 -6.66 -3.57
C ALA A 72 11.45 -7.70 -4.28
N VAL A 73 10.13 -7.58 -4.12
CA VAL A 73 9.14 -8.45 -4.79
C VAL A 73 9.06 -8.15 -6.29
N GLU A 74 9.15 -6.88 -6.70
CA GLU A 74 9.16 -6.50 -8.11
C GLU A 74 10.42 -6.97 -8.84
N ARG A 75 11.58 -7.04 -8.15
CA ARG A 75 12.81 -7.64 -8.70
C ARG A 75 12.65 -9.11 -9.07
N LEU A 76 11.63 -9.80 -8.51
CA LEU A 76 11.25 -11.16 -8.88
C LEU A 76 10.28 -11.24 -10.07
N GLY A 77 9.85 -10.10 -10.61
CA GLY A 77 8.89 -10.02 -11.73
C GLY A 77 7.44 -10.31 -11.35
N ILE A 78 7.07 -10.14 -10.08
CA ILE A 78 5.73 -10.41 -9.57
C ILE A 78 4.89 -9.12 -9.64
N GLU A 79 3.76 -9.18 -10.34
CA GLU A 79 2.85 -8.05 -10.51
C GLU A 79 1.44 -8.35 -9.96
N PRO A 80 0.77 -7.39 -9.31
CA PRO A 80 -0.59 -7.55 -8.84
C PRO A 80 -1.62 -7.24 -9.94
N SER A 81 -2.81 -7.80 -9.81
CA SER A 81 -3.99 -7.43 -10.61
C SER A 81 -4.73 -6.21 -10.03
N CYS A 82 -4.58 -5.96 -8.72
CA CYS A 82 -5.05 -4.76 -8.05
C CYS A 82 -4.28 -4.57 -6.73
N CYS A 83 -4.27 -3.35 -6.21
CA CYS A 83 -3.67 -3.04 -4.92
C CYS A 83 -4.74 -2.55 -3.93
N ALA A 84 -4.50 -2.75 -2.65
CA ALA A 84 -5.28 -2.11 -1.59
C ALA A 84 -4.38 -1.90 -0.37
N GLY A 85 -4.70 -0.94 0.49
CA GLY A 85 -4.00 -0.86 1.75
C GLY A 85 -4.85 -0.28 2.85
N HIS A 86 -4.48 -0.59 4.09
CA HIS A 86 -5.27 -0.22 5.25
C HIS A 86 -4.85 1.15 5.77
N SER A 87 -5.73 2.15 5.65
CA SER A 87 -5.49 3.53 6.09
C SER A 87 -4.24 4.14 5.44
N LEU A 88 -3.12 4.18 6.16
CA LEU A 88 -1.81 4.57 5.63
C LEU A 88 -1.43 3.70 4.42
N GLY A 89 -1.73 2.40 4.45
CA GLY A 89 -1.42 1.50 3.35
C GLY A 89 -2.06 1.90 2.02
N GLU A 90 -3.14 2.70 2.01
CA GLU A 90 -3.73 3.22 0.76
C GLU A 90 -2.75 4.15 0.03
N TYR A 91 -1.96 4.92 0.77
CA TYR A 91 -0.89 5.75 0.21
C TYR A 91 0.24 4.88 -0.36
N THR A 92 0.61 3.80 0.35
CA THR A 92 1.55 2.81 -0.15
C THR A 92 1.04 2.15 -1.44
N ALA A 93 -0.24 1.79 -1.50
CA ALA A 93 -0.84 1.19 -2.69
C ALA A 93 -0.83 2.14 -3.89
N LEU A 94 -1.06 3.44 -3.65
CA LEU A 94 -0.97 4.47 -4.69
C LEU A 94 0.46 4.68 -5.18
N THR A 95 1.45 4.65 -4.29
CA THR A 95 2.87 4.68 -4.72
C THR A 95 3.25 3.40 -5.46
N ALA A 96 2.79 2.23 -4.99
CA ALA A 96 3.06 0.94 -5.61
C ALA A 96 2.50 0.79 -7.04
N THR A 97 1.41 1.50 -7.35
CA THR A 97 0.79 1.48 -8.68
C THR A 97 1.32 2.60 -9.59
N GLY A 98 2.21 3.45 -9.08
CA GLY A 98 2.72 4.62 -9.79
C GLY A 98 1.77 5.82 -9.81
N ALA A 99 0.58 5.74 -9.18
CA ALA A 99 -0.33 6.87 -9.03
C ALA A 99 0.37 8.03 -8.31
N LEU A 100 1.16 7.71 -7.28
CA LEU A 100 2.05 8.65 -6.60
C LEU A 100 3.51 8.30 -6.93
N GLY A 101 4.36 9.32 -7.10
CA GLY A 101 5.81 9.12 -7.08
C GLY A 101 6.30 8.74 -5.68
N PHE A 102 7.50 8.17 -5.59
CA PHE A 102 8.12 7.80 -4.32
C PHE A 102 8.30 9.01 -3.41
N ASP A 103 9.02 10.02 -3.90
CA ASP A 103 9.26 11.30 -3.27
C ASP A 103 7.97 12.00 -2.80
N GLU A 104 7.00 12.14 -3.71
CA GLU A 104 5.70 12.74 -3.39
C GLU A 104 4.96 11.93 -2.33
N GLY A 105 5.03 10.60 -2.40
CA GLY A 105 4.46 9.68 -1.42
C GLY A 105 5.07 9.88 -0.03
N VAL A 106 6.41 9.95 0.07
CA VAL A 106 7.10 10.20 1.35
C VAL A 106 6.67 11.55 1.94
N ARG A 107 6.71 12.63 1.14
CA ARG A 107 6.30 13.98 1.59
C ARG A 107 4.83 14.00 2.04
N LEU A 108 3.95 13.36 1.27
CA LEU A 108 2.52 13.29 1.58
C LEU A 108 2.25 12.51 2.87
N VAL A 109 2.93 11.37 3.08
CA VAL A 109 2.81 10.58 4.31
C VAL A 109 3.33 11.35 5.52
N CYS A 110 4.46 12.06 5.39
CA CYS A 110 4.97 12.94 6.44
C CYS A 110 3.91 13.99 6.83
N GLU A 111 3.37 14.74 5.86
CA GLU A 111 2.35 15.76 6.13
C GLU A 111 1.05 15.18 6.71
N ARG A 112 0.60 14.03 6.20
CA ARG A 112 -0.56 13.30 6.74
C ARG A 112 -0.34 12.97 8.22
N SER A 113 0.80 12.37 8.52
CA SER A 113 1.12 11.91 9.87
C SER A 113 1.26 13.09 10.85
N ASP A 114 1.88 14.19 10.42
CA ASP A 114 1.98 15.41 11.20
C ASP A 114 0.60 16.05 11.43
N ALA A 115 -0.21 16.17 10.40
CA ALA A 115 -1.55 16.74 10.53
C ALA A 115 -2.41 15.91 11.51
N MET A 116 -2.36 14.57 11.39
CA MET A 116 -3.06 13.66 12.30
C MET A 116 -2.53 13.74 13.75
N PHE A 117 -1.21 13.88 13.93
CA PHE A 117 -0.61 14.05 15.25
C PHE A 117 -1.13 15.32 15.94
N HIS A 118 -1.12 16.45 15.24
CA HIS A 118 -1.63 17.71 15.78
C HIS A 118 -3.14 17.63 16.08
N ALA A 119 -3.94 17.08 15.17
CA ALA A 119 -5.38 16.91 15.40
C ALA A 119 -5.68 16.03 16.63
N GLY A 120 -4.90 14.97 16.87
CA GLY A 120 -5.04 14.13 18.06
C GLY A 120 -4.65 14.82 19.38
N ASN A 121 -3.70 15.75 19.32
CA ASN A 121 -3.32 16.55 20.49
C ASN A 121 -4.32 17.68 20.78
N ASP A 122 -4.89 18.28 19.74
CA ASP A 122 -5.88 19.36 19.86
C ASP A 122 -7.24 18.81 20.33
N ASN A 123 -7.63 17.63 19.85
CA ASN A 123 -8.87 16.95 20.20
C ASN A 123 -8.58 15.57 20.80
N ILE A 124 -8.49 15.51 22.13
CA ILE A 124 -8.20 14.26 22.86
C ILE A 124 -9.27 13.22 22.54
N GLY A 125 -8.84 12.11 21.95
CA GLY A 125 -9.71 10.99 21.61
C GLY A 125 -9.03 9.65 21.85
N THR A 126 -9.80 8.58 21.78
CA THR A 126 -9.32 7.21 21.94
C THR A 126 -10.02 6.27 20.97
N MET A 127 -9.55 5.02 20.92
CA MET A 127 -10.12 3.98 20.07
C MET A 127 -10.23 2.65 20.84
N ALA A 128 -11.20 1.83 20.46
CA ALA A 128 -11.36 0.48 21.00
C ALA A 128 -11.79 -0.51 19.91
N ALA A 129 -11.22 -1.71 19.93
CA ALA A 129 -11.66 -2.83 19.12
C ALA A 129 -12.84 -3.54 19.78
N VAL A 130 -13.95 -3.67 19.07
CA VAL A 130 -15.14 -4.44 19.44
C VAL A 130 -15.10 -5.78 18.70
N LEU A 131 -15.11 -6.87 19.46
CA LEU A 131 -15.02 -8.23 18.93
C LEU A 131 -16.31 -9.01 19.18
N GLY A 132 -16.79 -9.71 18.15
CA GLY A 132 -17.92 -10.64 18.24
C GLY A 132 -19.30 -10.05 17.98
N LEU A 133 -19.38 -8.81 17.50
CA LEU A 133 -20.60 -8.21 16.94
C LEU A 133 -20.42 -7.97 15.44
N ASP A 134 -21.51 -8.02 14.69
CA ASP A 134 -21.52 -7.58 13.30
C ASP A 134 -21.46 -6.04 13.18
N ASP A 135 -21.24 -5.55 11.96
CA ASP A 135 -21.08 -4.12 11.66
C ASP A 135 -22.27 -3.30 12.15
N ASP A 136 -23.50 -3.72 11.81
CA ASP A 136 -24.75 -3.03 12.14
C ASP A 136 -24.95 -2.93 13.65
N GLN A 137 -24.65 -4.00 14.38
CA GLN A 137 -24.72 -4.04 15.83
C GLN A 137 -23.74 -3.06 16.48
N VAL A 138 -22.52 -2.93 15.94
CA VAL A 138 -21.54 -1.97 16.47
C VAL A 138 -21.98 -0.54 16.16
N GLU A 139 -22.51 -0.28 14.98
CA GLU A 139 -23.08 1.04 14.68
C GLU A 139 -24.27 1.39 15.60
N VAL A 140 -25.15 0.42 15.88
CA VAL A 140 -26.24 0.58 16.85
C VAL A 140 -25.67 0.88 18.23
N ALA A 141 -24.60 0.22 18.65
CA ALA A 141 -23.95 0.50 19.93
C ALA A 141 -23.40 1.93 20.00
N CYS A 142 -22.75 2.43 18.94
CA CYS A 142 -22.31 3.82 18.84
C CYS A 142 -23.49 4.80 18.92
N ARG A 143 -24.58 4.57 18.17
CA ARG A 143 -25.77 5.43 18.19
C ARG A 143 -26.45 5.46 19.57
N ARG A 144 -26.55 4.29 20.24
CA ARG A 144 -27.16 4.15 21.57
C ARG A 144 -26.30 4.72 22.70
N ALA A 145 -25.01 4.90 22.48
CA ALA A 145 -24.15 5.57 23.45
C ALA A 145 -24.50 7.05 23.62
N ASP A 146 -25.17 7.66 22.63
CA ASP A 146 -25.61 9.06 22.63
C ASP A 146 -24.47 10.02 23.03
N SER A 147 -23.30 9.81 22.44
CA SER A 147 -22.05 10.49 22.76
C SER A 147 -21.15 10.59 21.52
N ASP A 148 -20.01 11.27 21.65
CA ASP A 148 -19.02 11.45 20.59
C ASP A 148 -18.26 10.15 20.35
N VAL A 149 -18.85 9.24 19.59
CA VAL A 149 -18.26 7.95 19.22
C VAL A 149 -18.80 7.47 17.87
N TRP A 150 -17.88 7.01 17.02
CA TRP A 150 -18.16 6.53 15.67
C TRP A 150 -17.43 5.23 15.41
N VAL A 151 -17.87 4.49 14.39
CA VAL A 151 -17.06 3.41 13.83
C VAL A 151 -15.89 4.02 13.05
N ALA A 152 -14.69 3.54 13.32
CA ALA A 152 -13.46 3.97 12.64
C ALA A 152 -12.95 2.94 11.64
N ASN A 153 -13.12 1.64 11.91
CA ASN A 153 -12.69 0.60 10.98
C ASN A 153 -13.65 -0.60 10.98
N PHE A 154 -14.00 -1.07 9.79
CA PHE A 154 -14.62 -2.37 9.56
C PHE A 154 -13.53 -3.33 9.08
N ASN A 155 -12.87 -4.05 9.99
CA ASN A 155 -11.63 -4.78 9.66
C ASN A 155 -11.88 -6.18 9.12
N ALA A 156 -12.73 -6.95 9.79
CA ALA A 156 -13.05 -8.33 9.41
C ALA A 156 -14.41 -8.71 10.03
N PRO A 157 -15.04 -9.81 9.61
CA PRO A 157 -16.25 -10.31 10.27
C PRO A 157 -16.05 -10.43 11.79
N GLY A 158 -16.90 -9.76 12.56
CA GLY A 158 -16.83 -9.75 14.01
C GLY A 158 -15.69 -8.92 14.60
N GLN A 159 -15.03 -8.04 13.83
CA GLN A 159 -13.93 -7.20 14.27
C GLN A 159 -14.08 -5.78 13.71
N VAL A 160 -14.58 -4.88 14.56
CA VAL A 160 -14.83 -3.47 14.24
C VAL A 160 -14.06 -2.61 15.24
N VAL A 161 -13.59 -1.45 14.82
CA VAL A 161 -12.96 -0.47 15.71
C VAL A 161 -13.89 0.73 15.84
N ILE A 162 -14.11 1.17 17.07
CA ILE A 162 -14.81 2.42 17.40
C ILE A 162 -13.81 3.46 17.90
N ALA A 163 -14.12 4.73 17.70
CA ALA A 163 -13.26 5.84 18.09
C ALA A 163 -14.09 7.09 18.41
N GLY A 164 -13.56 7.94 19.29
CA GLY A 164 -14.24 9.15 19.74
C GLY A 164 -13.67 9.69 21.04
N SER A 165 -14.49 10.39 21.84
CA SER A 165 -14.11 10.80 23.18
C SER A 165 -13.87 9.58 24.09
N PRO A 166 -13.02 9.68 25.13
CA PRO A 166 -12.85 8.62 26.11
C PRO A 166 -14.19 8.16 26.73
N GLU A 167 -15.07 9.10 27.06
CA GLU A 167 -16.39 8.85 27.61
C GLU A 167 -17.31 8.17 26.59
N GLY A 168 -17.32 8.64 25.35
CA GLY A 168 -18.14 8.08 24.27
C GLY A 168 -17.73 6.65 23.91
N VAL A 169 -16.43 6.39 23.82
CA VAL A 169 -15.91 5.03 23.61
C VAL A 169 -16.25 4.11 24.78
N ALA A 170 -16.16 4.60 26.03
CA ALA A 170 -16.56 3.81 27.20
C ALA A 170 -18.07 3.49 27.20
N ALA A 171 -18.91 4.46 26.84
CA ALA A 171 -20.36 4.27 26.74
C ALA A 171 -20.73 3.27 25.64
N ALA A 172 -20.19 3.42 24.43
CA ALA A 172 -20.41 2.46 23.34
C ALA A 172 -19.87 1.06 23.68
N ALA A 173 -18.74 0.97 24.40
CA ALA A 173 -18.21 -0.31 24.86
C ALA A 173 -19.14 -1.01 25.85
N ALA A 174 -19.82 -0.27 26.74
CA ALA A 174 -20.82 -0.82 27.64
C ALA A 174 -22.03 -1.36 26.87
N VAL A 175 -22.57 -0.56 25.95
CA VAL A 175 -23.70 -0.98 25.10
C VAL A 175 -23.33 -2.20 24.25
N ALA A 176 -22.14 -2.22 23.65
CA ALA A 176 -21.68 -3.36 22.87
C ALA A 176 -21.60 -4.65 23.71
N LYS A 177 -21.13 -4.57 24.96
CA LYS A 177 -21.12 -5.73 25.88
C LYS A 177 -22.53 -6.22 26.21
N GLU A 178 -23.47 -5.31 26.44
CA GLU A 178 -24.89 -5.68 26.65
C GLU A 178 -25.49 -6.38 25.42
N MET A 179 -25.08 -5.96 24.21
CA MET A 179 -25.50 -6.55 22.94
C MET A 179 -24.80 -7.88 22.61
N GLY A 180 -23.88 -8.34 23.46
CA GLY A 180 -23.23 -9.65 23.31
C GLY A 180 -21.83 -9.61 22.72
N ALA A 181 -21.16 -8.45 22.68
CA ALA A 181 -19.75 -8.38 22.30
C ALA A 181 -18.91 -9.31 23.17
N LYS A 182 -18.11 -10.18 22.53
CA LYS A 182 -17.20 -11.10 23.21
C LYS A 182 -16.11 -10.35 23.98
N LYS A 183 -15.62 -9.26 23.40
CA LYS A 183 -14.57 -8.43 24.02
C LYS A 183 -14.63 -7.01 23.47
N VAL A 184 -14.27 -6.04 24.32
CA VAL A 184 -13.96 -4.67 23.89
C VAL A 184 -12.59 -4.32 24.45
N MET A 185 -11.64 -3.95 23.59
CA MET A 185 -10.24 -3.72 23.95
C MET A 185 -9.80 -2.32 23.57
N PRO A 186 -9.22 -1.53 24.49
CA PRO A 186 -8.63 -0.24 24.13
C PRO A 186 -7.44 -0.44 23.20
N LEU A 187 -7.29 0.47 22.24
CA LEU A 187 -6.12 0.54 21.36
C LEU A 187 -5.14 1.59 21.89
N GLN A 188 -3.85 1.29 21.80
CA GLN A 188 -2.78 2.18 22.25
C GLN A 188 -2.47 3.20 21.15
N VAL A 189 -3.33 4.21 21.03
CA VAL A 189 -3.25 5.27 20.02
C VAL A 189 -3.51 6.63 20.65
N SER A 190 -2.99 7.68 20.02
CA SER A 190 -3.04 9.05 20.53
C SER A 190 -4.25 9.87 20.07
N GLY A 191 -5.19 9.28 19.33
CA GLY A 191 -6.34 10.03 18.82
C GLY A 191 -7.49 9.16 18.31
N ALA A 192 -8.61 9.80 18.01
CA ALA A 192 -9.80 9.18 17.43
C ALA A 192 -9.76 9.21 15.89
N PHE A 193 -8.85 8.43 15.31
CA PHE A 193 -8.63 8.40 13.85
C PHE A 193 -9.87 7.91 13.09
N HIS A 194 -10.03 8.36 11.83
CA HIS A 194 -11.15 7.99 10.95
C HIS A 194 -12.52 8.43 11.48
N THR A 195 -12.56 9.53 12.21
CA THR A 195 -13.78 10.15 12.75
C THR A 195 -13.77 11.66 12.52
N PRO A 196 -14.86 12.39 12.84
CA PRO A 196 -14.88 13.85 12.80
C PRO A 196 -13.77 14.55 13.61
N TYR A 197 -13.14 13.86 14.58
CA TYR A 197 -12.02 14.41 15.35
C TYR A 197 -10.82 14.79 14.47
N MET A 198 -10.69 14.16 13.30
CA MET A 198 -9.61 14.44 12.34
C MET A 198 -9.93 15.59 11.38
N ALA A 199 -11.09 16.24 11.51
CA ALA A 199 -11.47 17.39 10.66
C ALA A 199 -10.40 18.50 10.60
N PRO A 200 -9.68 18.86 11.70
CA PRO A 200 -8.63 19.88 11.65
C PRO A 200 -7.45 19.54 10.73
N ALA A 201 -7.19 18.24 10.50
CA ALA A 201 -6.09 17.79 9.63
C ALA A 201 -6.44 17.86 8.13
N ARG A 202 -7.73 18.03 7.76
CA ARG A 202 -8.20 17.92 6.38
C ARG A 202 -7.60 18.96 5.44
N ASP A 203 -7.49 20.21 5.88
CA ASP A 203 -6.99 21.30 5.02
C ASP A 203 -5.52 21.14 4.67
N ARG A 204 -4.71 20.73 5.65
CA ARG A 204 -3.28 20.40 5.47
C ARG A 204 -3.13 19.25 4.49
N LEU A 205 -3.85 18.14 4.74
CA LEU A 205 -3.81 16.97 3.88
C LEU A 205 -4.27 17.27 2.45
N ARG A 206 -5.35 18.04 2.26
CA ARG A 206 -5.85 18.40 0.92
C ARG A 206 -4.81 19.15 0.10
N LYS A 207 -4.04 20.06 0.72
CA LYS A 207 -2.97 20.79 0.04
C LYS A 207 -1.83 19.85 -0.36
N ALA A 208 -1.45 18.91 0.51
CA ALA A 208 -0.41 17.95 0.20
C ALA A 208 -0.82 16.96 -0.89
N ILE A 209 -2.07 16.46 -0.88
CA ILE A 209 -2.56 15.60 -1.96
C ILE A 209 -2.55 16.35 -3.29
N ALA A 210 -2.96 17.62 -3.31
CA ALA A 210 -2.92 18.43 -4.53
C ALA A 210 -1.49 18.68 -5.03
N ALA A 211 -0.50 18.78 -4.13
CA ALA A 211 0.91 18.91 -4.50
C ALA A 211 1.52 17.59 -5.01
N ALA A 212 1.01 16.44 -4.52
CA ALA A 212 1.45 15.12 -4.92
C ALA A 212 0.90 14.68 -6.30
N ASP A 213 -0.10 15.38 -6.83
CA ASP A 213 -0.68 15.24 -8.16
C ASP A 213 -0.90 13.78 -8.62
N PRO A 214 -1.83 13.03 -7.98
CA PRO A 214 -2.04 11.62 -8.30
C PRO A 214 -2.39 11.40 -9.78
N ARG A 215 -1.75 10.41 -10.39
CA ARG A 215 -1.85 10.06 -11.82
C ARG A 215 -2.76 8.87 -12.06
N ASP A 216 -3.18 8.71 -13.32
CA ASP A 216 -3.91 7.52 -13.77
C ASP A 216 -3.00 6.28 -13.74
N THR A 217 -3.57 5.11 -13.41
CA THR A 217 -2.83 3.83 -13.33
C THR A 217 -3.56 2.70 -14.05
N GLU A 218 -2.81 1.72 -14.55
CA GLU A 218 -3.40 0.50 -15.13
C GLU A 218 -3.86 -0.50 -14.05
N VAL A 219 -3.09 -0.58 -12.95
CA VAL A 219 -3.45 -1.40 -11.79
C VAL A 219 -4.35 -0.57 -10.88
N PRO A 220 -5.62 -0.95 -10.68
CA PRO A 220 -6.53 -0.19 -9.84
C PRO A 220 -6.18 -0.35 -8.36
N VAL A 221 -6.52 0.68 -7.58
CA VAL A 221 -6.44 0.66 -6.11
C VAL A 221 -7.85 0.65 -5.51
N ILE A 222 -8.09 -0.22 -4.52
CA ILE A 222 -9.37 -0.29 -3.83
C ILE A 222 -9.42 0.74 -2.69
N SER A 223 -10.32 1.73 -2.77
CA SER A 223 -10.37 2.79 -1.77
C SER A 223 -11.04 2.33 -0.46
N ASN A 224 -10.51 2.78 0.67
CA ASN A 224 -11.09 2.50 1.98
C ASN A 224 -12.44 3.19 2.22
N VAL A 225 -12.78 4.23 1.45
CA VAL A 225 -13.97 5.07 1.67
C VAL A 225 -15.25 4.42 1.14
N ASP A 226 -15.20 3.92 -0.09
CA ASP A 226 -16.35 3.33 -0.80
C ASP A 226 -16.16 1.86 -1.17
N SER A 227 -14.94 1.31 -0.99
CA SER A 227 -14.59 -0.08 -1.33
C SER A 227 -14.68 -0.39 -2.82
N LEU A 228 -14.52 0.64 -3.67
CA LEU A 228 -14.50 0.50 -5.12
C LEU A 228 -13.07 0.56 -5.67
N ALA A 229 -12.90 -0.02 -6.86
CA ALA A 229 -11.67 0.05 -7.63
C ALA A 229 -11.59 1.39 -8.36
N HIS A 230 -10.51 2.14 -8.11
CA HIS A 230 -10.23 3.41 -8.76
C HIS A 230 -8.89 3.35 -9.50
N ALA A 231 -8.86 4.01 -10.65
CA ALA A 231 -7.70 4.05 -11.54
C ALA A 231 -7.42 5.46 -12.06
N ALA A 232 -8.37 6.41 -11.94
CA ALA A 232 -8.18 7.77 -12.40
C ALA A 232 -7.57 8.64 -11.29
N GLY A 233 -6.45 9.28 -11.59
CA GLY A 233 -5.70 10.17 -10.69
C GLY A 233 -6.58 11.24 -10.05
N SER A 234 -7.50 11.79 -10.84
CA SER A 234 -8.41 12.86 -10.43
C SER A 234 -9.36 12.49 -9.28
N GLU A 235 -9.61 11.21 -9.01
CA GLU A 235 -10.53 10.74 -7.95
C GLU A 235 -9.89 10.79 -6.56
N TRP A 236 -8.56 10.62 -6.49
CA TRP A 236 -7.82 10.42 -5.23
C TRP A 236 -7.81 11.65 -4.32
N SER A 237 -7.91 12.86 -4.88
CA SER A 237 -7.99 14.08 -4.06
C SER A 237 -9.19 14.06 -3.13
N SER A 238 -10.37 13.70 -3.65
CA SER A 238 -11.59 13.58 -2.85
C SER A 238 -11.55 12.36 -1.92
N LEU A 239 -11.11 11.20 -2.42
CA LEU A 239 -11.11 9.95 -1.66
C LEU A 239 -10.18 10.03 -0.45
N LEU A 240 -8.92 10.44 -0.64
CA LEU A 240 -7.94 10.53 0.45
C LEU A 240 -8.31 11.62 1.48
N SER A 241 -8.92 12.73 1.03
CA SER A 241 -9.43 13.76 1.94
C SER A 241 -10.63 13.27 2.78
N ALA A 242 -11.49 12.43 2.21
CA ALA A 242 -12.60 11.81 2.92
C ALA A 242 -12.13 10.69 3.87
N GLN A 243 -11.15 9.90 3.46
CA GLN A 243 -10.58 8.77 4.22
C GLN A 243 -10.14 9.18 5.64
N LEU A 244 -9.61 10.39 5.79
CA LEU A 244 -9.12 10.92 7.07
C LEU A 244 -10.19 10.98 8.17
N SER A 245 -11.46 11.22 7.79
CA SER A 245 -12.59 11.40 8.71
C SER A 245 -13.72 10.40 8.50
N SER A 246 -13.50 9.39 7.66
CA SER A 246 -14.48 8.36 7.32
C SER A 246 -13.96 6.98 7.74
N PRO A 247 -14.85 6.02 8.07
CA PRO A 247 -14.43 4.69 8.47
C PRO A 247 -13.62 3.99 7.38
N VAL A 248 -12.57 3.28 7.76
CA VAL A 248 -11.85 2.37 6.86
C VAL A 248 -12.69 1.11 6.65
N ARG A 249 -13.17 0.89 5.42
CA ARG A 249 -14.03 -0.25 5.07
C ARG A 249 -13.23 -1.48 4.64
N TRP A 250 -12.17 -1.84 5.35
CA TRP A 250 -11.23 -2.90 4.94
C TRP A 250 -11.89 -4.26 4.62
N LYS A 251 -12.83 -4.72 5.46
CA LYS A 251 -13.62 -5.93 5.21
C LYS A 251 -14.32 -5.86 3.86
N HIS A 252 -14.89 -4.72 3.52
CA HIS A 252 -15.60 -4.52 2.26
C HIS A 252 -14.62 -4.42 1.08
N CYS A 253 -13.43 -3.82 1.27
CA CYS A 253 -12.36 -3.85 0.26
C CYS A 253 -11.94 -5.28 -0.08
N LEU A 254 -11.79 -6.15 0.94
CA LEU A 254 -11.48 -7.57 0.75
C LEU A 254 -12.58 -8.31 -0.02
N LEU A 255 -13.86 -8.04 0.30
CA LEU A 255 -14.99 -8.63 -0.41
C LEU A 255 -15.09 -8.12 -1.86
N ALA A 256 -14.87 -6.83 -2.10
CA ALA A 256 -14.84 -6.25 -3.44
C ALA A 256 -13.73 -6.86 -4.30
N MET A 257 -12.51 -7.03 -3.75
CA MET A 257 -11.44 -7.75 -4.45
C MET A 257 -11.83 -9.20 -4.77
N ALA A 258 -12.48 -9.90 -3.84
CA ALA A 258 -12.95 -11.26 -4.07
C ALA A 258 -14.01 -11.33 -5.19
N GLU A 259 -14.95 -10.38 -5.23
CA GLU A 259 -15.94 -10.24 -6.31
C GLU A 259 -15.28 -9.97 -7.68
N MET A 260 -14.12 -9.32 -7.70
CA MET A 260 -13.29 -9.12 -8.90
C MET A 260 -12.52 -10.39 -9.32
N GLY A 261 -12.57 -11.48 -8.56
CA GLY A 261 -11.85 -12.73 -8.85
C GLY A 261 -10.44 -12.83 -8.22
N VAL A 262 -10.15 -11.99 -7.22
CA VAL A 262 -8.95 -12.12 -6.39
C VAL A 262 -9.17 -13.22 -5.36
N HIS A 263 -8.25 -14.19 -5.34
CA HIS A 263 -8.20 -15.25 -4.33
C HIS A 263 -6.83 -15.36 -3.67
N ASP A 264 -5.83 -14.69 -4.22
CA ASP A 264 -4.45 -14.69 -3.76
C ASP A 264 -4.13 -13.28 -3.22
N PHE A 265 -3.84 -13.19 -1.92
CA PHE A 265 -3.51 -11.93 -1.25
C PHE A 265 -2.09 -11.98 -0.70
N VAL A 266 -1.24 -11.05 -1.13
CA VAL A 266 0.12 -10.90 -0.64
C VAL A 266 0.19 -9.61 0.17
N GLU A 267 0.47 -9.72 1.47
CA GLU A 267 0.72 -8.57 2.34
C GLU A 267 2.20 -8.18 2.24
N LEU A 268 2.47 -6.96 1.78
CA LEU A 268 3.82 -6.44 1.59
C LEU A 268 4.12 -5.38 2.65
N GLY A 269 5.06 -5.67 3.53
CA GLY A 269 5.46 -4.76 4.60
C GLY A 269 5.52 -5.44 5.97
N PRO A 270 5.69 -4.67 7.06
CA PRO A 270 5.88 -5.26 8.38
C PRO A 270 4.63 -6.00 8.85
N GLY A 271 4.82 -7.12 9.55
CA GLY A 271 3.74 -7.85 10.21
C GLY A 271 3.06 -8.91 9.34
N GLY A 272 1.74 -9.03 9.49
CA GLY A 272 0.94 -10.12 8.94
C GLY A 272 -0.55 -9.98 9.30
N VAL A 273 -0.96 -8.73 9.58
CA VAL A 273 -2.27 -8.43 10.16
C VAL A 273 -3.33 -8.54 9.08
N LEU A 274 -3.05 -8.03 7.88
CA LEU A 274 -3.98 -8.05 6.77
C LEU A 274 -4.16 -9.47 6.22
N THR A 275 -3.12 -10.29 6.22
CA THR A 275 -3.13 -11.72 5.90
C THR A 275 -4.17 -12.44 6.77
N GLY A 276 -4.16 -12.18 8.08
CA GLY A 276 -5.15 -12.75 9.01
C GLY A 276 -6.58 -12.25 8.76
N MET A 277 -6.74 -10.98 8.38
CA MET A 277 -8.05 -10.40 8.06
C MET A 277 -8.62 -10.94 6.74
N ALA A 278 -7.79 -11.09 5.70
CA ALA A 278 -8.16 -11.68 4.42
C ALA A 278 -8.64 -13.13 4.60
N LYS A 279 -7.86 -13.95 5.31
CA LYS A 279 -8.22 -15.36 5.61
C LYS A 279 -9.54 -15.51 6.37
N ARG A 280 -9.91 -14.54 7.20
CA ARG A 280 -11.19 -14.54 7.95
C ARG A 280 -12.37 -14.08 7.09
N THR A 281 -12.12 -13.21 6.12
CA THR A 281 -13.17 -12.48 5.39
C THR A 281 -13.55 -13.17 4.08
N VAL A 282 -12.55 -13.65 3.32
CA VAL A 282 -12.73 -14.20 1.99
C VAL A 282 -12.58 -15.72 2.07
N GLU A 283 -13.66 -16.44 1.76
CA GLU A 283 -13.67 -17.90 1.73
C GLU A 283 -12.71 -18.43 0.66
N GLY A 284 -11.89 -19.42 1.02
CA GLY A 284 -10.91 -20.00 0.11
C GLY A 284 -9.71 -19.10 -0.22
N ALA A 285 -9.58 -17.93 0.41
CA ALA A 285 -8.44 -17.06 0.18
C ALA A 285 -7.11 -17.76 0.52
N ARG A 286 -6.17 -17.68 -0.42
CA ARG A 286 -4.77 -17.95 -0.16
C ARG A 286 -4.13 -16.64 0.23
N THR A 287 -3.34 -16.67 1.30
CA THR A 287 -2.74 -15.47 1.87
C THR A 287 -1.29 -15.75 2.25
N ILE A 288 -0.40 -14.80 2.00
CA ILE A 288 0.99 -14.81 2.46
C ILE A 288 1.41 -13.39 2.83
N SER A 289 2.29 -13.26 3.82
CA SER A 289 2.94 -11.99 4.17
C SER A 289 4.43 -12.07 3.81
N VAL A 290 4.97 -10.96 3.31
CA VAL A 290 6.40 -10.79 3.09
C VAL A 290 6.85 -9.57 3.88
N SER A 291 7.76 -9.80 4.81
CA SER A 291 8.23 -8.81 5.78
C SER A 291 9.76 -8.82 5.94
N THR A 292 10.44 -9.88 5.52
CA THR A 292 11.90 -10.01 5.51
C THR A 292 12.40 -10.60 4.17
N PRO A 293 13.69 -10.40 3.80
CA PRO A 293 14.21 -10.90 2.52
C PRO A 293 14.12 -12.43 2.37
N ASP A 294 14.29 -13.16 3.46
CA ASP A 294 14.21 -14.62 3.53
C ASP A 294 12.78 -15.17 3.33
N GLU A 295 11.77 -14.30 3.25
CA GLU A 295 10.39 -14.65 2.88
C GLU A 295 10.12 -14.53 1.37
N LEU A 296 11.06 -13.99 0.59
CA LEU A 296 10.94 -13.88 -0.87
C LEU A 296 10.90 -15.26 -1.55
N ASP A 297 11.77 -16.19 -1.14
CA ASP A 297 11.74 -17.57 -1.65
C ASP A 297 10.41 -18.26 -1.32
N ARG A 298 9.87 -18.00 -0.12
CA ARG A 298 8.55 -18.52 0.27
C ARG A 298 7.42 -17.94 -0.56
N LEU A 299 7.53 -16.67 -0.99
CA LEU A 299 6.57 -16.07 -1.90
C LEU A 299 6.58 -16.79 -3.26
N LEU A 300 7.76 -17.08 -3.81
CA LEU A 300 7.90 -17.81 -5.07
C LEU A 300 7.31 -19.22 -4.97
N GLU A 301 7.68 -19.98 -3.94
CA GLU A 301 7.12 -21.31 -3.67
C GLU A 301 5.59 -21.27 -3.51
N TRP A 302 5.09 -20.25 -2.82
CA TRP A 302 3.66 -20.07 -2.62
C TRP A 302 2.94 -19.75 -3.93
N LEU A 303 3.50 -18.90 -4.80
CA LEU A 303 2.94 -18.61 -6.12
C LEU A 303 2.89 -19.86 -7.00
N ASP A 304 3.98 -20.63 -7.04
CA ASP A 304 4.08 -21.88 -7.80
C ASP A 304 3.06 -22.93 -7.35
N ALA A 305 2.83 -23.05 -6.04
CA ALA A 305 1.81 -23.95 -5.49
C ALA A 305 0.38 -23.54 -5.88
N GLY A 306 0.19 -22.29 -6.31
CA GLY A 306 -1.09 -21.73 -6.75
C GLY A 306 -1.39 -21.83 -8.22
N ALA A 307 -0.36 -21.95 -9.06
CA ALA A 307 -0.52 -22.03 -10.50
C ALA A 307 -1.17 -23.38 -10.89
N PRO A 308 -2.16 -23.39 -11.80
CA PRO A 308 -2.66 -24.65 -12.35
C PRO A 308 -1.48 -25.42 -12.97
N HIS A 309 -1.30 -26.66 -12.50
CA HIS A 309 -0.11 -27.47 -12.75
C HIS A 309 0.11 -27.72 -14.26
N ALA A 310 0.97 -26.92 -14.90
CA ALA A 310 1.50 -27.16 -16.24
C ALA A 310 3.04 -27.16 -16.22
N ALA A 311 3.59 -28.37 -16.07
CA ALA A 311 4.92 -28.87 -16.45
C ALA A 311 6.20 -27.98 -16.40
N ARG A 312 7.09 -28.38 -15.46
CA ARG A 312 8.58 -28.59 -15.50
C ARG A 312 9.59 -27.52 -15.98
N GLN A 313 10.50 -27.24 -15.04
CA GLN A 313 11.99 -27.17 -15.08
C GLN A 313 12.71 -26.33 -16.15
N HIS A 314 13.54 -25.38 -15.67
CA HIS A 314 14.85 -25.08 -16.26
C HIS A 314 15.90 -24.73 -15.17
N GLU A 315 17.04 -25.42 -15.23
CA GLU A 315 18.31 -25.04 -14.58
C GLU A 315 19.02 -24.04 -15.51
N GLY A 316 19.35 -22.84 -15.02
CA GLY A 316 20.11 -21.83 -15.77
C GLY A 316 20.67 -20.76 -14.83
N GLU A 317 21.89 -20.28 -15.10
CA GLU A 317 22.63 -19.34 -14.26
C GLU A 317 21.87 -18.02 -14.05
N HIS A 318 21.74 -17.62 -12.78
CA HIS A 318 21.16 -16.33 -12.38
C HIS A 318 22.23 -15.24 -12.48
N LEU A 319 22.09 -14.37 -13.49
CA LEU A 319 22.83 -13.11 -13.57
C LEU A 319 22.02 -12.04 -12.84
N PHE A 320 22.45 -11.65 -11.64
CA PHE A 320 21.90 -10.50 -10.93
C PHE A 320 22.38 -9.22 -11.63
N ALA A 321 21.46 -8.45 -12.19
CA ALA A 321 21.77 -7.12 -12.70
C ALA A 321 20.61 -6.16 -12.48
N VAL A 322 20.98 -4.92 -12.13
CA VAL A 322 20.18 -3.74 -11.81
C VAL A 322 19.47 -3.18 -13.06
N GLU A 323 18.78 -4.08 -13.77
CA GLU A 323 18.30 -3.90 -15.14
C GLU A 323 16.78 -4.00 -15.16
N ARG A 324 16.11 -2.92 -15.57
CA ARG A 324 14.66 -2.86 -15.72
C ARG A 324 14.30 -2.98 -17.20
N LEU A 325 13.33 -3.84 -17.52
CA LEU A 325 12.85 -4.04 -18.89
C LEU A 325 11.62 -3.18 -19.16
N VAL A 326 11.64 -2.41 -20.25
CA VAL A 326 10.44 -1.80 -20.82
C VAL A 326 9.85 -2.77 -21.82
N VAL A 327 8.59 -3.13 -21.63
CA VAL A 327 7.89 -4.13 -22.44
C VAL A 327 6.85 -3.50 -23.36
N SER A 328 6.46 -4.24 -24.40
CA SER A 328 5.49 -3.80 -25.37
C SER A 328 4.08 -3.74 -24.75
N PRO A 329 3.35 -2.63 -24.87
CA PRO A 329 1.97 -2.50 -24.38
C PRO A 329 0.92 -3.10 -25.33
N ALA A 330 1.34 -3.56 -26.52
CA ALA A 330 0.46 -4.15 -27.53
C ALA A 330 1.19 -5.19 -28.39
N ALA A 331 0.45 -5.93 -29.22
CA ALA A 331 1.05 -6.70 -30.31
C ALA A 331 1.06 -5.86 -31.59
N GLY A 332 2.19 -5.81 -32.30
CA GLY A 332 2.31 -4.94 -33.49
C GLY A 332 3.73 -4.82 -34.00
N VAL A 333 3.99 -3.80 -34.80
CA VAL A 333 5.33 -3.51 -35.33
C VAL A 333 5.96 -2.40 -34.49
N PHE A 334 7.13 -2.65 -33.94
CA PHE A 334 7.87 -1.70 -33.13
C PHE A 334 8.59 -0.64 -33.99
N ALA A 335 8.47 0.62 -33.61
CA ALA A 335 9.15 1.76 -34.20
C ALA A 335 9.74 2.65 -33.08
N PRO A 336 11.08 2.68 -32.88
CA PRO A 336 11.70 3.51 -31.85
C PRO A 336 11.58 5.00 -32.16
N LEU A 337 11.58 5.84 -31.11
CA LEU A 337 11.72 7.30 -31.25
C LEU A 337 13.18 7.62 -31.58
N GLY A 338 13.44 8.37 -32.67
CA GLY A 338 14.79 8.58 -33.19
C GLY A 338 15.71 9.47 -32.34
N ASP A 339 15.17 10.12 -31.31
CA ASP A 339 15.86 11.03 -30.38
C ASP A 339 16.26 10.36 -29.06
N VAL A 340 15.79 9.14 -28.78
CA VAL A 340 16.17 8.37 -27.60
C VAL A 340 17.18 7.29 -28.01
N ASN A 341 18.43 7.45 -27.59
CA ASN A 341 19.54 6.57 -27.96
C ASN A 341 20.14 5.88 -26.73
N ASP A 342 20.86 4.78 -26.94
CA ASP A 342 21.63 4.09 -25.90
C ASP A 342 22.52 5.10 -25.13
N GLY A 343 22.48 5.02 -23.80
CA GLY A 343 23.12 5.95 -22.87
C GLY A 343 22.26 7.16 -22.49
N ALA A 344 21.07 7.34 -23.07
CA ALA A 344 20.17 8.43 -22.68
C ALA A 344 19.60 8.22 -21.26
N HIS A 345 19.50 9.32 -20.52
CA HIS A 345 18.73 9.35 -19.27
C HIS A 345 17.24 9.37 -19.60
N ILE A 346 16.52 8.38 -19.09
CA ILE A 346 15.09 8.19 -19.27
C ILE A 346 14.41 8.55 -17.96
N ALA A 347 13.40 9.42 -18.02
CA ALA A 347 12.51 9.68 -16.90
C ALA A 347 11.28 8.75 -16.98
N VAL A 348 10.61 8.50 -15.85
CA VAL A 348 9.33 7.79 -15.83
C VAL A 348 8.34 8.48 -16.77
N GLY A 349 7.67 7.69 -17.63
CA GLY A 349 6.70 8.16 -18.61
C GLY A 349 7.31 8.57 -19.96
N THR A 350 8.64 8.57 -20.11
CA THR A 350 9.31 8.86 -21.39
C THR A 350 8.89 7.85 -22.45
N VAL A 351 8.51 8.34 -23.64
CA VAL A 351 8.15 7.49 -24.78
C VAL A 351 9.43 7.02 -25.47
N LEU A 352 9.63 5.70 -25.55
CA LEU A 352 10.78 5.08 -26.21
C LEU A 352 10.50 4.73 -27.69
N GLY A 353 9.23 4.67 -28.08
CA GLY A 353 8.80 4.32 -29.42
C GLY A 353 7.31 3.98 -29.45
N HIS A 354 6.87 3.32 -30.52
CA HIS A 354 5.49 2.88 -30.72
C HIS A 354 5.45 1.42 -31.14
N VAL A 355 4.39 0.71 -30.77
CA VAL A 355 4.02 -0.59 -31.33
C VAL A 355 2.66 -0.45 -31.98
N GLY A 356 2.62 -0.39 -33.32
CA GLY A 356 1.43 0.07 -34.04
C GLY A 356 1.11 1.52 -33.67
N ASP A 357 -0.12 1.76 -33.18
CA ASP A 357 -0.58 3.09 -32.76
C ASP A 357 -0.40 3.34 -31.24
N THR A 358 0.17 2.38 -30.49
CA THR A 358 0.32 2.47 -29.03
C THR A 358 1.74 2.91 -28.67
N GLU A 359 1.87 3.93 -27.82
CA GLU A 359 3.16 4.40 -27.29
C GLU A 359 3.76 3.40 -26.32
N VAL A 360 5.05 3.11 -26.48
CA VAL A 360 5.86 2.37 -25.51
C VAL A 360 6.48 3.39 -24.54
N ARG A 361 5.95 3.48 -23.31
CA ARG A 361 6.44 4.37 -22.27
C ARG A 361 7.26 3.61 -21.24
N SER A 362 8.37 4.18 -20.80
CA SER A 362 9.16 3.60 -19.71
C SER A 362 8.45 3.85 -18.37
N PRO A 363 8.11 2.81 -17.58
CA PRO A 363 7.60 3.00 -16.23
C PRO A 363 8.74 3.27 -15.23
N PHE A 364 10.00 3.18 -15.67
CA PHE A 364 11.19 3.33 -14.83
C PHE A 364 12.03 4.53 -15.28
N ALA A 365 12.72 5.18 -14.34
CA ALA A 365 13.80 6.10 -14.64
C ALA A 365 15.15 5.36 -14.65
N GLY A 366 16.10 5.80 -15.47
CA GLY A 366 17.42 5.17 -15.55
C GLY A 366 18.19 5.58 -16.80
N VAL A 367 19.31 4.91 -17.05
CA VAL A 367 20.08 5.05 -18.29
C VAL A 367 19.68 3.91 -19.23
N LEU A 368 19.13 4.26 -20.39
CA LEU A 368 18.83 3.30 -21.45
C LEU A 368 20.12 2.58 -21.85
N GLN A 369 20.16 1.26 -21.70
CA GLN A 369 21.34 0.48 -22.05
C GLN A 369 21.26 0.05 -23.51
N SER A 370 20.13 -0.51 -23.93
CA SER A 370 19.86 -0.77 -25.35
C SER A 370 18.38 -1.06 -25.64
N TYR A 371 18.00 -0.93 -26.91
CA TYR A 371 16.77 -1.50 -27.43
C TYR A 371 16.95 -2.99 -27.71
N ILE A 372 16.04 -3.80 -27.18
CA ILE A 372 15.96 -5.24 -27.41
C ILE A 372 15.20 -5.53 -28.71
N ALA A 373 14.10 -4.81 -28.95
CA ALA A 373 13.32 -4.92 -30.18
C ALA A 373 13.93 -4.05 -31.28
N MET A 374 14.10 -4.60 -32.47
CA MET A 374 14.61 -3.85 -33.62
C MET A 374 13.51 -3.00 -34.27
N ALA A 375 13.90 -1.89 -34.88
CA ALA A 375 12.99 -1.10 -35.70
C ALA A 375 12.37 -1.97 -36.82
N GLY A 376 11.03 -2.00 -36.89
CA GLY A 376 10.28 -2.83 -37.83
C GLY A 376 10.04 -4.28 -37.34
N GLU A 377 10.53 -4.65 -36.16
CA GLU A 377 10.27 -5.96 -35.57
C GLU A 377 8.81 -6.10 -35.17
N ARG A 378 8.23 -7.28 -35.44
CA ARG A 378 6.89 -7.61 -34.97
C ARG A 378 6.99 -8.23 -33.57
N VAL A 379 6.36 -7.57 -32.60
CA VAL A 379 6.43 -7.93 -31.18
C VAL A 379 5.06 -8.35 -30.65
N THR A 380 5.03 -9.19 -29.62
CA THR A 380 3.80 -9.53 -28.88
C THR A 380 3.57 -8.61 -27.68
N LEU A 381 2.35 -8.62 -27.12
CA LEU A 381 2.06 -7.97 -25.84
C LEU A 381 3.06 -8.48 -24.78
N ARG A 382 3.60 -7.56 -23.98
CA ARG A 382 4.63 -7.78 -22.94
C ARG A 382 5.99 -8.31 -23.44
N GLN A 383 6.24 -8.33 -24.75
CA GLN A 383 7.59 -8.63 -25.25
C GLN A 383 8.56 -7.49 -24.87
N PRO A 384 9.78 -7.78 -24.36
CA PRO A 384 10.76 -6.75 -24.06
C PRO A 384 11.12 -5.88 -25.27
N ILE A 385 11.09 -4.56 -25.08
CA ILE A 385 11.42 -3.54 -26.09
C ILE A 385 12.79 -2.92 -25.83
N ALA A 386 13.09 -2.61 -24.58
CA ALA A 386 14.32 -1.96 -24.18
C ALA A 386 14.69 -2.37 -22.75
N TRP A 387 15.96 -2.20 -22.39
CA TRP A 387 16.40 -2.38 -21.02
C TRP A 387 17.18 -1.16 -20.54
N LEU A 388 16.90 -0.78 -19.31
CA LEU A 388 17.50 0.35 -18.64
C LEU A 388 18.30 -0.16 -17.46
N ARG A 389 19.41 0.50 -17.19
CA ARG A 389 20.08 0.40 -15.90
C ARG A 389 19.55 1.54 -15.05
N THR A 390 18.89 1.20 -13.95
CA THR A 390 18.45 2.21 -12.99
C THR A 390 19.69 2.82 -12.33
N VAL A 391 19.68 4.13 -12.11
CA VAL A 391 20.79 4.89 -11.50
C VAL A 391 20.40 5.32 -10.11
#